data_AF-A0A1X7T5U0-F1
#
_entry.id   AF-A0A1X7T5U0-F1
#
_cell.length_a   1.000
_cell.length_b   1.000
_cell.length_c   1.000
_cell.angle_alpha   90.00
_cell.angle_beta   90.00
_cell.angle_gamma   90.00
#
_symmetry.space_group_name_H-M   'P 1'
#
loop_
_entity.id
_entity.type
_entity.pdbx_description
1 polymer ?
#
loop_
_entity_poly.entity_id
_entity_poly.type
_entity_poly.pdbx_seq_one_letter_code
_entity_poly.pdbx_strand_id
1 'polypeptide(L)'
;KGIYQKKLRGKLFKATLYATDATVHLASKISFANNTGTALYAVNTRVHMASHAHIKFFNNTGDQGGAIFFGDGSTIDYNKRTTISSSLIYFSNNKALIGGA
;
A
#
# COMPACT_ATOMS: atom_id res chain seq x y z
N LYS A 1 8.28 -26.32 -15.61
CA LYS A 1 9.22 -25.91 -14.53
C LYS A 1 9.60 -24.44 -14.77
N GLY A 2 8.76 -23.52 -14.30
CA GLY A 2 8.81 -22.09 -14.66
C GLY A 2 9.60 -21.24 -13.64
N ILE A 3 10.34 -20.28 -14.16
CA ILE A 3 11.49 -19.58 -13.55
C ILE A 3 11.06 -18.42 -12.63
N TYR A 4 9.83 -18.42 -12.10
CA TYR A 4 9.29 -17.32 -11.28
C TYR A 4 9.49 -17.48 -9.77
N GLN A 5 10.08 -18.59 -9.32
CA GLN A 5 10.23 -18.91 -7.89
C GLN A 5 11.58 -18.45 -7.27
N LYS A 6 12.49 -17.85 -8.05
CA LYS A 6 13.88 -17.59 -7.58
C LYS A 6 14.17 -16.18 -7.03
N LYS A 7 13.23 -15.23 -7.01
CA LYS A 7 13.50 -13.84 -6.58
C LYS A 7 12.94 -13.44 -5.20
N LEU A 8 12.51 -14.41 -4.38
CA LEU A 8 12.00 -14.16 -3.01
C LEU A 8 12.78 -14.89 -1.90
N ARG A 9 13.87 -15.59 -2.24
CA ARG A 9 14.71 -16.24 -1.21
C ARG A 9 15.58 -15.19 -0.51
N GLY A 10 15.14 -14.75 0.68
CA GLY A 10 16.00 -14.10 1.66
C GLY A 10 15.45 -12.90 2.42
N LYS A 11 14.26 -12.37 2.10
CA LYS A 11 13.66 -11.28 2.88
C LYS A 11 12.23 -11.61 3.28
N LEU A 12 12.04 -11.88 4.57
CA LEU A 12 10.74 -11.83 5.25
C LEU A 12 10.23 -10.38 5.22
N PHE A 13 9.66 -9.90 4.12
CA PHE A 13 8.82 -8.71 4.21
C PHE A 13 7.41 -9.19 4.54
N LYS A 14 6.95 -8.86 5.75
CA LYS A 14 5.56 -9.06 6.15
C LYS A 14 4.75 -7.91 5.55
N ALA A 15 3.70 -8.21 4.78
CA ALA A 15 2.78 -7.21 4.29
C ALA A 15 1.34 -7.65 4.48
N THR A 16 0.47 -6.70 4.80
CA THR A 16 -0.96 -6.96 5.04
C THR A 16 -1.71 -7.06 3.72
N LEU A 17 -1.36 -6.19 2.76
CA LEU A 17 -1.81 -6.28 1.38
C LEU A 17 -0.60 -6.24 0.45
N TYR A 18 -0.41 -7.32 -0.32
CA TYR A 18 0.60 -7.43 -1.36
C TYR A 18 -0.07 -7.53 -2.72
N ALA A 19 0.23 -6.59 -3.61
CA ALA A 19 -0.30 -6.55 -4.97
C ALA A 19 0.85 -6.41 -5.98
N THR A 20 0.82 -7.22 -7.02
CA THR A 20 1.78 -7.18 -8.12
C THR A 20 1.06 -7.44 -9.42
N ASP A 21 1.37 -6.64 -10.45
CA ASP A 21 0.75 -6.73 -11.78
C ASP A 21 -0.80 -6.69 -11.72
N ALA A 22 -1.33 -5.80 -10.88
CA ALA A 22 -2.76 -5.78 -10.53
C ALA A 22 -3.39 -4.39 -10.62
N THR A 23 -4.73 -4.37 -10.66
CA THR A 23 -5.52 -3.17 -10.37
C THR A 23 -6.28 -3.39 -9.06
N VAL A 24 -6.08 -2.51 -8.08
CA VAL A 24 -6.70 -2.58 -6.76
C VAL A 24 -7.72 -1.46 -6.64
N HIS A 25 -8.99 -1.79 -6.37
CA HIS A 25 -10.04 -0.79 -6.16
C HIS A 25 -10.36 -0.65 -4.67
N LEU A 26 -10.12 0.54 -4.11
CA LEU A 26 -10.38 0.86 -2.71
C LEU A 26 -11.65 1.71 -2.63
N ALA A 27 -12.74 1.05 -2.24
CA ALA A 27 -14.09 1.62 -2.26
C ALA A 27 -14.61 2.08 -0.88
N SER A 28 -13.85 1.88 0.19
CA SER A 28 -14.35 2.08 1.56
C SER A 28 -13.29 2.64 2.50
N LYS A 29 -13.63 2.73 3.79
CA LYS A 29 -12.70 3.12 4.86
C LYS A 29 -11.86 1.91 5.25
N ILE A 30 -10.55 1.98 5.08
CA ILE A 30 -9.60 0.90 5.36
C ILE A 30 -8.57 1.40 6.36
N SER A 31 -8.21 0.55 7.32
CA SER A 31 -7.26 0.91 8.37
C SER A 31 -6.20 -0.18 8.50
N PHE A 32 -4.94 0.22 8.35
CA PHE A 32 -3.76 -0.61 8.54
C PHE A 32 -3.06 -0.21 9.83
N ALA A 33 -3.08 -1.14 10.79
CA ALA A 33 -2.84 -0.92 12.20
C ALA A 33 -1.68 -1.75 12.73
N ASN A 34 -0.70 -1.13 13.38
CA ASN A 34 0.33 -1.85 14.16
C ASN A 34 1.01 -2.99 13.38
N ASN A 35 1.15 -2.88 12.05
CA ASN A 35 1.76 -3.93 11.25
C ASN A 35 3.27 -3.91 11.46
N THR A 36 3.87 -5.11 11.57
CA THR A 36 5.32 -5.29 11.47
C THR A 36 5.62 -5.74 10.05
N GLY A 37 6.35 -4.91 9.30
CA GLY A 37 6.52 -4.92 7.85
C GLY A 37 5.65 -3.86 7.14
N THR A 38 5.73 -3.82 5.81
CA THR A 38 5.02 -2.85 4.96
C THR A 38 3.52 -3.13 4.93
N ALA A 39 2.66 -2.24 5.41
CA ALA A 39 1.23 -2.54 5.43
C ALA A 39 0.61 -2.73 4.03
N LEU A 40 0.95 -1.88 3.07
CA LEU A 40 0.56 -2.00 1.66
C LEU A 40 1.79 -2.03 0.75
N TYR A 41 2.00 -3.15 0.08
CA TYR A 41 3.09 -3.33 -0.88
C TYR A 41 2.52 -3.48 -2.29
N ALA A 42 2.87 -2.56 -3.21
CA ALA A 42 2.37 -2.56 -4.58
C ALA A 42 3.51 -2.41 -5.59
N VAL A 43 3.62 -3.33 -6.55
CA VAL A 43 4.60 -3.30 -7.64
C VAL A 43 3.89 -3.45 -8.97
N ASN A 44 4.22 -2.60 -9.96
CA ASN A 44 3.52 -2.55 -11.24
C ASN A 44 1.99 -2.61 -11.07
N THR A 45 1.47 -1.87 -10.09
CA THR A 45 0.08 -1.99 -9.63
C THR A 45 -0.59 -0.63 -9.66
N ARG A 46 -1.82 -0.59 -10.15
CA ARG A 46 -2.66 0.61 -10.17
C ARG A 46 -3.69 0.57 -9.05
N VAL A 47 -3.61 1.49 -8.09
CA VAL A 47 -4.55 1.61 -6.97
C VAL A 47 -5.55 2.72 -7.27
N HIS A 48 -6.83 2.37 -7.40
CA HIS A 48 -7.93 3.30 -7.64
C HIS A 48 -8.69 3.57 -6.35
N MET A 49 -8.74 4.82 -5.92
CA MET A 49 -9.52 5.23 -4.75
C MET A 49 -10.87 5.83 -5.16
N ALA A 50 -11.95 5.28 -4.60
CA ALA A 50 -13.29 5.86 -4.73
C ALA A 50 -13.40 7.20 -3.97
N SER A 51 -14.39 8.03 -4.32
CA SER A 51 -14.49 9.42 -3.84
C SER A 51 -14.82 9.60 -2.35
N HIS A 52 -14.91 8.52 -1.59
CA HIS A 52 -15.18 8.50 -0.14
C HIS A 52 -14.29 7.49 0.58
N ALA A 53 -13.29 6.95 -0.12
CA ALA A 53 -12.34 6.01 0.44
C ALA A 53 -11.38 6.74 1.37
N HIS A 54 -11.32 6.32 2.63
CA HIS A 54 -10.39 6.84 3.62
C HIS A 54 -9.46 5.72 4.04
N ILE A 55 -8.19 5.83 3.69
CA ILE A 55 -7.18 4.84 4.05
C ILE A 55 -6.35 5.42 5.18
N LYS A 56 -6.24 4.68 6.28
CA LYS A 56 -5.46 5.07 7.45
C LYS A 56 -4.33 4.08 7.65
N PHE A 57 -3.13 4.59 7.87
CA PHE A 57 -1.96 3.82 8.26
C PHE A 57 -1.49 4.35 9.61
N PHE A 58 -1.60 3.52 10.64
CA PHE A 58 -1.20 3.89 11.99
C PHE A 58 -0.25 2.87 12.61
N ASN A 59 0.82 3.37 13.23
CA ASN A 59 1.78 2.59 14.01
C ASN A 59 2.44 1.42 13.23
N ASN A 60 2.53 1.51 11.90
CA ASN A 60 3.16 0.45 11.12
C ASN A 60 4.68 0.61 11.13
N THR A 61 5.44 -0.48 11.33
CA THR A 61 6.90 -0.46 11.38
C THR A 61 7.46 -1.38 10.30
N GLY A 62 8.53 -1.02 9.60
CA GLY A 62 9.11 -1.92 8.59
C GLY A 62 10.49 -1.54 8.09
N ASP A 63 11.12 -2.40 7.30
CA ASP A 63 12.43 -2.11 6.70
C ASP A 63 12.30 -1.20 5.47
N GLN A 64 11.25 -1.41 4.66
CA GLN A 64 10.99 -0.65 3.44
C GLN A 64 9.51 -0.23 3.35
N GLY A 65 9.17 1.05 3.47
CA GLY A 65 7.78 1.49 3.41
C GLY A 65 6.93 1.02 4.59
N GLY A 66 7.01 1.67 5.74
CA GLY A 66 6.29 1.25 6.97
C GLY A 66 4.78 1.17 6.74
N ALA A 67 4.17 2.23 6.21
CA ALA A 67 2.79 2.19 5.76
C ALA A 67 2.64 1.61 4.35
N ILE A 68 3.33 2.18 3.36
CA ILE A 68 3.14 1.85 1.95
C ILE A 68 4.51 1.76 1.27
N PHE A 69 4.64 0.78 0.38
CA PHE A 69 5.71 0.72 -0.60
C PHE A 69 5.13 0.62 -2.01
N PHE A 70 5.46 1.59 -2.86
CA PHE A 70 5.18 1.56 -4.29
C PHE A 70 6.48 1.37 -5.06
N GLY A 71 6.64 0.18 -5.64
CA GLY A 71 7.73 -0.12 -6.56
C GLY A 71 7.43 0.35 -7.99
N ASP A 72 8.35 0.05 -8.90
CA ASP A 72 8.31 0.48 -10.29
C ASP A 72 6.96 0.18 -10.96
N GLY A 73 6.44 1.17 -11.71
CA GLY A 73 5.18 1.05 -12.44
C GLY A 73 3.92 1.17 -11.58
N SER A 74 4.04 1.37 -10.26
CA SER A 74 2.87 1.53 -9.39
C SER A 74 2.35 2.96 -9.36
N THR A 75 1.04 3.12 -9.35
CA THR A 75 0.37 4.43 -9.28
C THR A 75 -0.83 4.37 -8.35
N ILE A 76 -1.14 5.50 -7.72
CA ILE A 76 -2.41 5.72 -7.01
C ILE A 76 -3.16 6.86 -7.68
N ASP A 77 -4.42 6.64 -7.99
CA ASP A 77 -5.30 7.66 -8.54
C ASP A 77 -6.63 7.72 -7.79
N TYR A 78 -7.25 8.91 -7.87
CA TYR A 78 -8.47 9.24 -7.17
C TYR A 78 -9.59 9.48 -8.17
N ASN A 79 -10.76 8.90 -7.90
CA ASN A 79 -11.94 9.17 -8.70
C ASN A 79 -12.48 10.59 -8.42
N LYS A 80 -12.21 11.53 -9.32
CA LYS A 80 -12.57 12.96 -9.25
C LYS A 80 -14.09 13.25 -9.34
N ARG A 81 -14.95 12.23 -9.46
CA ARG A 81 -16.36 12.41 -9.87
C ARG A 81 -17.29 13.07 -8.84
N THR A 82 -16.89 13.35 -7.60
CA THR A 82 -17.81 13.97 -6.63
C THR A 82 -17.16 15.12 -5.86
N THR A 83 -17.74 16.31 -5.98
CA THR A 83 -17.37 17.54 -5.25
C THR A 83 -17.76 17.53 -3.77
N ILE A 84 -18.51 16.50 -3.31
CA ILE A 84 -19.14 16.45 -1.98
C ILE A 84 -18.42 15.45 -1.05
N SER A 85 -17.47 14.67 -1.56
CA SER A 85 -16.76 13.65 -0.78
C SER A 85 -15.29 13.64 -1.15
N SER A 86 -14.42 13.81 -0.14
CA SER A 86 -12.98 13.73 -0.30
C SER A 86 -12.49 12.33 0.04
N SER A 87 -11.67 11.78 -0.84
CA SER A 87 -10.80 10.65 -0.54
C SER A 87 -9.61 11.14 0.28
N LEU A 88 -9.21 10.38 1.29
CA LEU A 88 -8.14 10.76 2.22
C LEU A 88 -7.19 9.58 2.43
N ILE A 89 -5.90 9.88 2.46
CA ILE A 89 -4.89 8.96 2.97
C ILE A 89 -4.26 9.62 4.18
N TYR A 90 -4.34 8.94 5.32
CA TYR A 90 -3.84 9.43 6.60
C TYR A 90 -2.74 8.52 7.11
N PHE A 91 -1.63 9.14 7.52
CA PHE A 91 -0.46 8.46 8.07
C PHE A 91 -0.22 8.99 9.49
N SER A 92 -0.01 8.09 10.45
CA SER A 92 0.33 8.47 11.82
C SER A 92 1.26 7.44 12.46
N ASN A 93 2.40 7.92 12.97
CA ASN A 93 3.36 7.13 13.72
C ASN A 93 3.82 5.85 13.00
N ASN A 94 3.89 5.86 11.67
CA ASN A 94 4.53 4.80 10.92
C ASN A 94 6.05 5.03 10.90
N LYS A 95 6.84 3.95 10.90
CA LYS A 95 8.30 3.99 10.92
C LYS A 95 8.88 3.04 9.88
N ALA A 96 9.88 3.50 9.13
CA ALA A 96 10.58 2.66 8.17
C ALA A 96 12.09 2.92 8.17
N LEU A 97 12.91 1.91 7.87
CA LEU A 97 14.35 2.12 7.66
C LEU A 97 14.64 2.82 6.32
N ILE A 98 13.92 2.48 5.25
CA ILE A 98 14.10 3.05 3.91
C ILE A 98 12.73 3.34 3.27
N GLY A 99 12.53 4.57 2.78
CA GLY A 99 11.27 4.97 2.15
C GLY A 99 10.11 4.95 3.16
N GLY A 100 9.70 6.11 3.65
CA GLY A 100 8.63 6.20 4.66
C GLY A 100 7.32 6.70 4.07
N ALA A 101 6.22 6.17 4.61
CA ALA A 101 4.99 6.90 4.90
C ALA A 101 4.42 6.32 6.21
#